data_AF-A0A7X7NMA1-F1
#
_entry.id   AF-A0A7X7NMA1-F1
#
_cell.length_a   1.000
_cell.length_b   1.000
_cell.length_c   1.000
_cell.angle_alpha   90.00
_cell.angle_beta   90.00
_cell.angle_gamma   90.00
#
_symmetry.space_group_name_H-M   'P 1'
#
loop_
_entity.id
_entity.type
_entity.pdbx_description
1 polymer ?
#
loop_
_entity_poly.entity_id
_entity_poly.type
_entity_poly.pdbx_seq_one_letter_code
_entity_poly.pdbx_strand_id
1 'polypeptide(L)' 'MNVWPPFLAAGIRIEEIAEDYRYVRVALRKGVFNRNYVGTQFGGSLFAMTDPFWMLMVMHNIGRGYVVWDKAGEIEFVAP' A
#
# COMPACT_ATOMS: atom_id res chain seq x y z
N MET A 1 -4.00 -2.89 -12.01
CA MET A 1 -3.29 -2.80 -10.71
C MET A 1 -4.00 -3.53 -9.57
N ASN A 2 -5.33 -3.68 -9.57
CA ASN A 2 -6.09 -4.45 -8.56
C ASN A 2 -5.93 -5.98 -8.60
N VAL A 3 -5.10 -6.53 -9.50
CA VAL A 3 -4.82 -7.97 -9.61
C VAL A 3 -3.37 -8.27 -9.22
N TRP A 4 -2.71 -7.36 -8.50
CA TRP A 4 -1.38 -7.66 -7.98
C TRP A 4 -1.52 -8.71 -6.87
N PRO A 5 -0.90 -9.90 -7.00
CA PRO A 5 -1.10 -11.01 -6.06
C PRO A 5 -0.91 -10.65 -4.57
N PRO A 6 0.06 -9.79 -4.19
CA PRO A 6 0.22 -9.38 -2.78
C PRO A 6 -1.00 -8.65 -2.21
N PHE A 7 -1.66 -7.82 -3.02
CA PHE A 7 -2.82 -7.03 -2.59
C PHE A 7 -4.07 -7.88 -2.48
N LEU A 8 -4.27 -8.81 -3.41
CA LEU A 8 -5.43 -9.70 -3.40
C LEU A 8 -5.41 -10.63 -2.18
N ALA A 9 -4.24 -11.16 -1.82
CA ALA A 9 -4.05 -12.02 -0.65
C ALA A 9 -4.17 -11.25 0.68
N ALA A 10 -3.75 -9.98 0.72
CA ALA A 10 -3.84 -9.13 1.91
C ALA A 10 -5.21 -8.44 2.08
N GLY A 11 -6.10 -8.50 1.09
CA GLY A 11 -7.39 -7.80 1.11
C GLY A 11 -7.26 -6.28 0.90
N ILE A 12 -6.17 -5.84 0.27
CA ILE A 12 -5.89 -4.45 -0.10
C ILE A 12 -6.54 -4.17 -1.46
N ARG A 13 -7.30 -3.08 -1.55
CA ARG A 13 -7.94 -2.65 -2.80
C ARG A 13 -7.55 -1.21 -3.12
N ILE A 14 -7.17 -0.97 -4.36
CA ILE A 14 -7.00 0.40 -4.87
C ILE A 14 -8.38 0.91 -5.27
N GLU A 15 -8.80 1.99 -4.62
CA GLU A 15 -10.07 2.67 -4.91
C GLU A 15 -9.89 3.71 -6.01
N GLU A 16 -8.77 4.44 -5.99
CA GLU A 16 -8.50 5.53 -6.92
C GLU A 16 -7.00 5.77 -7.08
N ILE A 17 -6.59 6.09 -8.30
CA ILE A 17 -5.28 6.66 -8.61
C ILE A 17 -5.57 7.86 -9.51
N ALA A 18 -5.13 9.05 -9.13
CA ALA A 18 -5.26 10.23 -9.96
C ALA A 18 -4.38 10.13 -11.22
N GLU A 19 -4.81 10.74 -12.32
CA GLU A 19 -4.11 10.68 -13.61
C GLU A 19 -2.69 11.26 -13.55
N ASP A 20 -2.45 12.21 -12.64
CA ASP A 20 -1.13 12.81 -12.40
C ASP A 20 -0.25 12.00 -11.42
N TYR A 21 -0.75 10.87 -10.92
CA TYR A 21 -0.09 10.03 -9.94
C TYR A 21 0.33 10.80 -8.67
N ARG A 22 -0.36 11.90 -8.31
CA ARG A 22 -0.13 12.66 -7.07
C ARG A 22 -1.09 12.30 -5.95
N TYR A 23 -2.07 11.47 -6.26
CA TYR A 23 -3.03 10.95 -5.29
C TYR A 23 -3.29 9.48 -5.55
N VAL A 24 -3.25 8.69 -4.47
CA VAL A 24 -3.67 7.29 -4.47
C VAL A 24 -4.52 7.03 -3.24
N ARG A 25 -5.70 6.44 -3.46
CA ARG A 25 -6.59 5.98 -2.40
C ARG A 25 -6.65 4.46 -2.40
N VAL A 26 -6.40 3.89 -1.22
CA VAL A 26 -6.43 2.46 -0.96
C VAL A 26 -7.28 2.16 0.26
N ALA A 27 -7.96 1.02 0.22
CA ALA A 27 -8.75 0.51 1.32
C ALA A 27 -8.28 -0.90 1.69
N LEU A 28 -8.05 -1.12 2.98
CA LEU A 28 -7.83 -2.44 3.55
C LEU A 28 -9.15 -2.92 4.18
N ARG A 29 -9.79 -3.92 3.56
CA ARG A 29 -11.01 -4.50 4.12
C ARG A 29 -10.66 -5.57 5.13
N LYS A 30 -11.19 -5.49 6.35
CA LYS A 30 -11.00 -6.54 7.37
C LYS A 30 -11.66 -7.84 6.89
N GLY A 31 -10.84 -8.81 6.54
CA GLY A 31 -11.20 -10.17 6.16
C GLY A 31 -10.86 -11.17 7.26
N VAL A 32 -10.99 -12.47 6.94
CA VAL A 32 -10.55 -13.56 7.83
C VAL A 32 -9.03 -13.79 7.70
N PHE A 33 -8.47 -13.54 6.52
CA PHE A 33 -7.07 -13.81 6.19
C PHE A 33 -6.07 -12.69 6.53
N ASN A 34 -6.55 -11.51 6.93
CA ASN A 34 -5.71 -10.36 7.28
C ASN A 34 -5.88 -9.91 8.75
N ARG A 35 -6.32 -10.83 9.60
CA ARG A 35 -6.34 -10.65 11.05
C ARG A 35 -4.98 -11.05 11.64
N ASN A 36 -4.50 -10.29 12.61
CA ASN A 36 -3.37 -10.72 13.43
C ASN A 36 -3.83 -11.74 14.50
N TYR A 37 -2.87 -12.25 15.28
CA TYR A 37 -3.09 -13.22 16.35
C TYR A 37 -4.12 -12.76 17.40
N VAL A 38 -4.31 -11.44 17.58
CA VAL A 38 -5.24 -10.84 18.55
C VAL A 38 -6.57 -10.39 17.92
N GLY A 39 -6.81 -10.70 16.63
CA GLY A 39 -8.09 -10.44 15.95
C GLY A 39 -8.27 -9.01 15.38
N THR A 40 -7.23 -8.18 15.42
CA THR A 40 -7.20 -6.86 14.77
C THR A 40 -6.52 -6.93 13.40
N GLN A 41 -6.41 -5.81 12.67
CA GLN A 41 -5.76 -5.82 11.36
C GLN A 41 -4.29 -6.24 11.49
N PHE A 42 -3.81 -7.06 10.55
CA PHE A 42 -2.39 -7.41 10.52
C PHE A 42 -1.54 -6.17 10.19
N GLY A 43 -0.61 -5.83 11.08
CA GLY A 43 0.23 -4.64 10.93
C GLY A 43 1.05 -4.64 9.63
N GLY A 44 1.50 -5.81 9.18
CA GLY A 44 2.17 -5.94 7.88
C GLY A 44 1.25 -5.63 6.70
N SER A 45 -0.06 -5.89 6.80
CA SER A 45 -1.04 -5.50 5.76
C SER A 45 -1.29 -3.99 5.76
N LEU A 46 -1.24 -3.34 6.93
CA LEU A 46 -1.32 -1.88 7.05
C LEU A 46 -0.09 -1.19 6.46
N PHE A 47 1.10 -1.77 6.60
CA PHE A 47 2.30 -1.23 5.96
C PHE A 47 2.30 -1.50 4.44
N ALA A 48 1.95 -2.71 4.03
CA ALA A 48 1.93 -3.11 2.62
C ALA A 48 0.92 -2.32 1.77
N MET A 49 -0.12 -1.73 2.37
CA MET A 49 -1.06 -0.87 1.63
C MET A 49 -0.49 0.50 1.30
N THR A 50 0.62 0.94 1.88
CA THR A 50 1.24 2.23 1.56
C THR A 50 2.52 2.09 0.75
N ASP A 51 3.30 1.05 1.00
CA ASP A 51 4.68 0.86 0.52
C ASP A 51 4.87 1.08 -1.01
N PRO A 52 4.22 0.32 -1.92
CA PRO A 52 4.52 0.43 -3.35
C PRO A 52 4.04 1.74 -3.98
N PHE A 53 3.08 2.45 -3.36
CA PHE A 53 2.47 3.63 -3.97
C PHE A 53 3.41 4.82 -3.94
N TRP A 54 4.18 5.00 -2.87
CA TRP A 54 5.16 6.09 -2.77
C TRP A 54 6.18 6.03 -3.91
N MET A 55 6.81 4.87 -4.10
CA MET A 55 7.75 4.65 -5.19
C MET A 55 7.11 4.89 -6.56
N LEU A 56 5.90 4.35 -6.80
CA LEU A 56 5.21 4.48 -8.09
C LEU A 56 4.84 5.93 -8.41
N MET A 57 4.31 6.66 -7.43
CA MET A 57 3.93 8.07 -7.57
C MET A 57 5.15 8.93 -7.89
N VAL A 58 6.26 8.71 -7.18
CA VAL A 58 7.52 9.44 -7.42
C VAL A 58 8.07 9.10 -8.79
N MET A 59 8.17 7.81 -9.14
CA MET A 59 8.68 7.35 -10.43
C MET A 59 7.90 7.95 -11.61
N HIS A 60 6.58 8.10 -11.49
CA HIS A 60 5.75 8.70 -12.54
C HIS A 60 5.97 10.22 -12.66
N ASN A 61 6.19 10.91 -11.54
CA ASN A 61 6.32 12.37 -11.52
C ASN A 61 7.73 12.89 -11.89
N ILE A 62 8.80 12.12 -11.61
CA ILE A 62 10.19 12.57 -11.89
C ILE A 62 10.73 12.07 -13.24
N GLY A 63 10.03 11.16 -13.91
CA GLY A 63 10.37 10.65 -15.23
C GLY A 63 11.39 9.50 -15.25
N ARG A 64 11.63 8.96 -16.45
CA ARG A 64 12.37 7.70 -16.68
C ARG A 64 13.90 7.78 -16.53
N GLY A 65 14.45 8.97 -16.28
CA GLY A 65 15.89 9.18 -16.10
C GLY A 65 16.40 8.77 -14.71
N TYR A 66 15.50 8.35 -13.81
CA TYR A 66 15.81 8.11 -12.41
C TYR A 66 15.42 6.70 -11.99
N VAL A 67 16.21 6.14 -11.08
CA VAL A 67 15.90 4.89 -10.38
C VAL A 67 15.35 5.26 -9.01
N VAL A 68 14.11 4.88 -8.74
CA VAL A 68 13.44 5.11 -7.46
C VAL A 68 13.36 3.79 -6.72
N TRP A 69 13.84 3.78 -5.48
CA TRP A 69 13.81 2.62 -4.58
C TRP A 69 13.57 3.07 -3.15
N ASP A 70 12.69 2.36 -2.45
CA ASP A 70 12.49 2.54 -1.03
C ASP A 70 13.68 1.99 -0.26
N LYS A 71 14.24 2.80 0.65
CA LYS A 71 15.40 2.43 1.48
C LYS A 71 15.00 2.06 2.90
N ALA A 72 13.98 2.73 3.42
CA ALA A 72 13.44 2.53 4.74
C ALA A 72 12.01 3.07 4.78
N GLY A 73 11.18 2.47 5.63
CA GLY A 73 9.84 2.96 5.94
C GLY A 73 9.52 2.65 7.40
N GLU A 74 8.73 3.52 8.01
CA GLU A 74 8.29 3.39 9.39
C GLU A 74 6.77 3.54 9.43
N ILE A 75 6.14 2.79 10.33
CA ILE A 75 4.71 2.88 10.61
C ILE A 75 4.49 2.99 12.11
N GLU A 76 3.76 4.03 12.50
CA GLU A 76 3.28 4.20 13.85
C GLU A 76 1.86 3.65 13.98
N PHE A 77 1.69 2.61 14.80
CA PHE A 77 0.38 2.05 15.07
C PHE A 77 -0.31 2.83 16.19
N VAL A 78 -1.14 3.82 15.81
CA VAL A 78 -1.84 4.70 16.75
C VAL A 78 -2.93 3.98 17.54
N ALA A 79 -3.63 3.03 16.90
CA ALA A 79 -4.75 2.30 17.50
C ALA A 79 -4.87 0.87 16.91
N PRO A 80 -5.47 -0.07 17.66
CA PRO A 80 -5.75 -1.43 17.21
C PRO A 80 -6.87 -1.54 16.17
#